data_AF-M0D225-F1
#
_entry.id   AF-M0D225-F1
#
_cell.length_a   1.000
_cell.length_b   1.000
_cell.length_c   1.000
_cell.angle_alpha   90.00
_cell.angle_beta   90.00
_cell.angle_gamma   90.00
#
_symmetry.space_group_name_H-M   'P 1'
#
loop_
_entity.id
_entity.type
_entity.pdbx_description
1 polymer ?
#
loop_
_entity_poly.entity_id
_entity_poly.type
_entity_poly.pdbx_seq_one_letter_code
_entity_poly.pdbx_strand_id
1 'polypeptide(L)'
;MFIQDAHATVFAVQPSTRGHLESGDTPLYIAPNGTIRGFVDYRVRLPNESSSGNRTVEWSLAEHEIKEVRLQKDGETIARTEGSHTPALDYRIDDDWSATLSLEAEIHIRLKKTIQTDGINGTSVDVVYREETRNVSDSVDVEIYDLSAYPYYAEYPNDDAGVAIFQSRPWQGYTLTDEGNASVRGVWRFYTARNTNWDTLVRSNRTDSAEVESDAIPVYVHAYPSRIGPRAEPVRDGPEIIDTWGTERSSPLESIGENVTIEVVNQSYETTYGVAVRTENVDREALHVAGIVRGVNASIAEPDAGSERQLRRSNLSVEVLQQNQSQARLRIELRDNETGAPIILNDDTRRYLIGGSARNGSITIADQEVETNASGVAIVTITEPGIYTARYHPGSWLGHNPAYVSDTATARWHPLGTINGWFDLVFEAGWQFIPFFVMFYAGRRLLRMLGPADIFQRNP
;
A
#
# COMPACT_ATOMS: atom_id res chain seq x y z
N MET A 1 54.20 -15.36 2.61
CA MET A 1 53.02 -14.53 2.93
C MET A 1 53.24 -13.95 4.30
N PHE A 2 53.43 -12.65 4.35
CA PHE A 2 53.76 -11.83 5.51
C PHE A 2 52.51 -11.15 6.09
N ILE A 3 51.43 -11.02 5.30
CA ILE A 3 50.13 -10.51 5.74
C ILE A 3 49.25 -11.68 6.21
N GLN A 4 48.84 -11.66 7.48
CA GLN A 4 47.93 -12.64 8.11
C GLN A 4 46.65 -11.96 8.57
N ASP A 5 45.58 -12.75 8.70
CA ASP A 5 44.26 -12.34 9.24
C ASP A 5 43.66 -11.08 8.60
N ALA A 6 44.10 -10.77 7.38
CA ALA A 6 43.63 -9.61 6.65
C ALA A 6 42.17 -9.81 6.24
N HIS A 7 41.34 -8.84 6.56
CA HIS A 7 39.94 -8.78 6.19
C HIS A 7 39.49 -7.34 6.02
N ALA A 8 38.48 -7.17 5.17
CA ALA A 8 37.57 -6.03 5.21
C ALA A 8 36.23 -6.57 5.68
N THR A 9 35.43 -5.76 6.36
CA THR A 9 34.08 -6.14 6.79
C THR A 9 33.17 -4.94 6.73
N VAL A 10 32.00 -5.11 6.12
CA VAL A 10 30.96 -4.09 6.06
C VAL A 10 30.31 -3.99 7.45
N PHE A 11 30.40 -2.79 8.04
CA PHE A 11 29.79 -2.51 9.34
C PHE A 11 28.36 -2.04 9.21
N ALA A 12 28.11 -1.11 8.29
CA ALA A 12 26.78 -0.54 8.08
C ALA A 12 26.66 0.09 6.68
N VAL A 13 25.47 -0.02 6.10
CA VAL A 13 25.05 0.78 4.93
C VAL A 13 23.89 1.64 5.39
N GLN A 14 23.99 2.96 5.28
CA GLN A 14 23.00 3.88 5.85
C GLN A 14 22.68 5.07 4.92
N PRO A 15 21.42 5.54 4.89
CA PRO A 15 20.26 4.96 5.56
C PRO A 15 19.81 3.67 4.86
N SER A 16 19.39 2.68 5.65
CA SER A 16 18.89 1.40 5.16
C SER A 16 17.75 0.87 6.02
N THR A 17 16.95 -0.04 5.46
CA THR A 17 15.85 -0.69 6.15
C THR A 17 15.73 -2.13 5.66
N ARG A 18 15.73 -3.08 6.59
CA ARG A 18 15.45 -4.48 6.26
C ARG A 18 13.94 -4.67 6.16
N GLY A 19 13.44 -5.00 4.97
CA GLY A 19 12.03 -5.35 4.78
C GLY A 19 11.78 -6.76 5.26
N HIS A 20 10.67 -7.00 5.95
CA HIS A 20 10.16 -8.35 6.25
C HIS A 20 8.88 -8.53 5.44
N LEU A 21 9.01 -8.99 4.19
CA LEU A 21 7.88 -9.04 3.25
C LEU A 21 7.10 -10.36 3.39
N GLU A 22 7.79 -11.49 3.36
CA GLU A 22 7.23 -12.83 3.60
C GLU A 22 8.34 -13.77 4.11
N SER A 23 7.99 -15.00 4.46
CA SER A 23 9.01 -15.98 4.88
C SER A 23 10.03 -16.21 3.76
N GLY A 24 11.32 -15.96 4.06
CA GLY A 24 12.42 -16.04 3.11
C GLY A 24 12.68 -14.77 2.28
N ASP A 25 11.83 -13.75 2.34
CA ASP A 25 11.97 -12.50 1.58
C ASP A 25 12.25 -11.33 2.53
N THR A 26 13.55 -11.09 2.79
CA THR A 26 14.02 -10.02 3.67
C THR A 26 15.09 -9.10 3.06
N PRO A 27 14.75 -8.31 2.03
CA PRO A 27 15.72 -7.46 1.35
C PRO A 27 16.23 -6.34 2.24
N LEU A 28 17.50 -5.95 2.05
CA LEU A 28 18.07 -4.75 2.64
C LEU A 28 17.89 -3.58 1.68
N TYR A 29 16.85 -2.77 1.92
CA TYR A 29 16.63 -1.54 1.17
C TYR A 29 17.64 -0.48 1.58
N ILE A 30 18.27 0.16 0.60
CA ILE A 30 19.19 1.28 0.82
C ILE A 30 18.72 2.51 0.05
N ALA A 31 18.93 3.70 0.61
CA ALA A 31 18.65 4.91 -0.16
C ALA A 31 19.61 5.01 -1.35
N PRO A 32 19.17 5.62 -2.48
CA PRO A 32 20.03 5.89 -3.64
C PRO A 32 21.29 6.70 -3.29
N ASN A 33 21.17 7.57 -2.28
CA ASN A 33 22.29 8.32 -1.70
C ASN A 33 22.51 7.88 -0.25
N GLY A 34 23.73 7.52 0.11
CA GLY A 34 24.06 7.10 1.46
C GLY A 34 25.55 6.93 1.70
N THR A 35 25.88 6.28 2.81
CA THR A 35 27.26 6.01 3.24
C THR A 35 27.39 4.54 3.62
N ILE A 36 28.44 3.89 3.11
CA ILE A 36 28.89 2.60 3.64
C ILE A 36 30.03 2.84 4.63
N ARG A 37 30.00 2.11 5.74
CA ARG A 37 31.04 2.07 6.76
C ARG A 37 31.55 0.65 6.88
N GLY A 38 32.85 0.50 7.09
CA GLY A 38 33.44 -0.80 7.34
C GLY A 38 34.63 -0.76 8.26
N PHE A 39 35.22 -1.93 8.44
CA PHE A 39 36.46 -2.15 9.15
C PHE A 39 37.45 -2.86 8.24
N VAL A 40 38.71 -2.46 8.32
CA VAL A 40 39.82 -3.15 7.67
C VAL A 40 40.84 -3.45 8.75
N ASP A 41 41.18 -4.71 8.92
CA ASP A 41 42.19 -5.12 9.89
C ASP A 41 43.06 -6.24 9.32
N TYR A 42 44.31 -6.27 9.77
CA TYR A 42 45.33 -7.20 9.31
C TYR A 42 46.48 -7.27 10.28
N ARG A 43 47.20 -8.39 10.23
CA ARG A 43 48.39 -8.63 11.04
C ARG A 43 49.61 -8.83 10.16
N VAL A 44 50.71 -8.17 10.50
CA VAL A 44 52.00 -8.40 9.85
C VAL A 44 52.81 -9.44 10.62
N ARG A 45 53.20 -10.52 9.95
CA ARG A 45 54.04 -11.58 10.49
C ARG A 45 55.45 -11.50 9.93
N LEU A 46 56.39 -11.16 10.81
CA LEU A 46 57.82 -11.21 10.50
C LEU A 46 58.32 -12.66 10.53
N PRO A 47 59.18 -13.07 9.57
CA PRO A 47 59.89 -14.33 9.68
C PRO A 47 60.78 -14.35 10.92
N ASN A 48 60.99 -15.55 11.48
CA ASN A 48 61.93 -15.71 12.58
C ASN A 48 63.34 -15.32 12.13
N GLU A 49 64.06 -14.67 13.03
CA GLU A 49 65.50 -14.49 12.89
C GLU A 49 66.18 -15.84 12.75
N SER A 50 67.23 -15.88 11.93
CA SER A 50 67.99 -17.12 11.72
C SER A 50 69.48 -16.81 11.67
N SER A 51 70.24 -17.57 12.45
CA SER A 51 71.70 -17.54 12.42
C SER A 51 72.20 -18.92 12.02
N SER A 52 73.06 -18.98 11.00
CA SER A 52 73.68 -20.22 10.53
C SER A 52 75.13 -19.94 10.13
N GLY A 53 76.06 -20.62 10.82
CA GLY A 53 77.49 -20.38 10.65
C GLY A 53 77.85 -18.93 10.96
N ASN A 54 78.43 -18.24 9.99
CA ASN A 54 78.83 -16.83 10.08
C ASN A 54 77.77 -15.87 9.54
N ARG A 55 76.55 -16.33 9.26
CA ARG A 55 75.49 -15.53 8.65
C ARG A 55 74.31 -15.38 9.60
N THR A 56 73.92 -14.15 9.89
CA THR A 56 72.70 -13.79 10.65
C THR A 56 71.73 -13.06 9.73
N VAL A 57 70.46 -13.43 9.80
CA VAL A 57 69.38 -12.82 9.02
C VAL A 57 68.30 -12.30 9.98
N GLU A 58 68.10 -10.99 9.94
CA GLU A 58 67.10 -10.28 10.73
C GLU A 58 66.04 -9.66 9.84
N TRP A 59 64.81 -9.56 10.36
CA TRP A 59 63.67 -8.96 9.69
C TRP A 59 63.07 -7.87 10.56
N SER A 60 62.80 -6.72 9.97
CA SER A 60 62.07 -5.62 10.61
C SER A 60 60.98 -5.10 9.68
N LEU A 61 59.89 -4.61 10.28
CA LEU A 61 58.85 -3.91 9.54
C LEU A 61 59.35 -2.52 9.17
N ALA A 62 59.43 -2.21 7.88
CA ALA A 62 59.83 -0.88 7.41
C ALA A 62 58.60 0.02 7.23
N GLU A 63 57.53 -0.52 6.66
CA GLU A 63 56.31 0.21 6.34
C GLU A 63 55.13 -0.77 6.29
N HIS A 64 53.96 -0.31 6.72
CA HIS A 64 52.70 -0.98 6.45
C HIS A 64 51.59 0.06 6.39
N GLU A 65 50.66 -0.12 5.47
CA GLU A 65 49.54 0.76 5.29
C GLU A 65 48.38 0.03 4.62
N ILE A 66 47.19 0.59 4.81
CA ILE A 66 46.09 0.38 3.86
C ILE A 66 46.34 1.44 2.79
N LYS A 67 46.46 1.05 1.53
CA LYS A 67 46.73 1.99 0.44
C LYS A 67 45.48 2.73 0.01
N GLU A 68 44.42 1.96 -0.23
CA GLU A 68 43.16 2.46 -0.76
C GLU A 68 42.02 1.58 -0.28
N VAL A 69 40.85 2.18 -0.07
CA VAL A 69 39.59 1.47 0.08
C VAL A 69 38.65 1.87 -1.05
N ARG A 70 38.07 0.88 -1.72
CA ARG A 70 37.16 1.02 -2.86
C ARG A 70 35.79 0.48 -2.48
N LEU A 71 34.74 1.23 -2.79
CA LEU A 71 33.37 0.72 -2.83
C LEU A 71 33.03 0.35 -4.26
N GLN A 72 32.57 -0.87 -4.46
CA GLN A 72 32.15 -1.39 -5.76
C GLN A 72 30.66 -1.73 -5.75
N LYS A 73 29.96 -1.44 -6.85
CA LYS A 73 28.63 -1.95 -7.18
C LYS A 73 28.79 -2.97 -8.30
N ASP A 74 28.42 -4.23 -8.04
CA ASP A 74 28.47 -5.31 -9.05
C ASP A 74 29.86 -5.45 -9.74
N GLY A 75 30.93 -5.14 -9.00
CA GLY A 75 32.33 -5.18 -9.48
C GLY A 75 32.84 -3.86 -10.08
N GLU A 76 31.98 -2.85 -10.32
CA GLU A 76 32.39 -1.53 -10.78
C GLU A 76 32.66 -0.61 -9.59
N THR A 77 33.82 0.05 -9.58
CA THR A 77 34.16 0.99 -8.49
C THR A 77 33.37 2.29 -8.60
N ILE A 78 32.54 2.57 -7.59
CA ILE A 78 31.68 3.76 -7.52
C ILE A 78 32.19 4.84 -6.56
N ALA A 79 33.01 4.47 -5.57
CA ALA A 79 33.66 5.42 -4.68
C ALA A 79 35.02 4.89 -4.21
N ARG A 80 35.92 5.82 -3.83
CA ARG A 80 37.26 5.50 -3.33
C ARG A 80 37.64 6.47 -2.20
N THR A 81 38.46 6.00 -1.28
CA THR A 81 39.04 6.82 -0.21
C THR A 81 40.46 6.35 0.10
N GLU A 82 41.24 7.24 0.72
CA GLU A 82 42.56 6.89 1.26
C GLU A 82 42.42 5.78 2.31
N GLY A 83 43.50 5.02 2.50
CA GLY A 83 43.45 3.89 3.42
C GLY A 83 43.17 4.27 4.87
N SER A 84 42.21 3.57 5.46
CA SER A 84 41.82 3.73 6.86
C SER A 84 41.35 2.39 7.40
N HIS A 85 41.55 2.16 8.70
CA HIS A 85 41.00 0.99 9.40
C HIS A 85 39.48 1.08 9.58
N THR A 86 38.91 2.28 9.51
CA THR A 86 37.45 2.52 9.65
C THR A 86 36.95 3.38 8.49
N PRO A 87 36.99 2.88 7.25
CA PRO A 87 36.60 3.66 6.08
C PRO A 87 35.11 4.01 6.13
N ALA A 88 34.80 5.22 5.66
CA ALA A 88 33.45 5.66 5.36
C ALA A 88 33.46 6.19 3.92
N LEU A 89 32.61 5.64 3.06
CA LEU A 89 32.50 6.05 1.66
C LEU A 89 31.06 6.43 1.37
N ASP A 90 30.86 7.66 0.91
CA ASP A 90 29.57 8.09 0.38
C ASP A 90 29.36 7.51 -1.01
N TYR A 91 28.12 7.19 -1.33
CA TYR A 91 27.72 6.67 -2.63
C TYR A 91 26.47 7.38 -3.15
N ARG A 92 26.35 7.39 -4.47
CA ARG A 92 25.15 7.76 -5.22
C ARG A 92 24.93 6.72 -6.30
N ILE A 93 23.75 6.11 -6.33
CA ILE A 93 23.36 5.08 -7.29
C ILE A 93 22.05 5.53 -7.92
N ASP A 94 22.01 5.62 -9.24
CA ASP A 94 20.85 6.14 -9.99
C ASP A 94 19.94 5.01 -10.56
N ASP A 95 20.26 3.73 -10.31
CA ASP A 95 19.45 2.58 -10.72
C ASP A 95 18.51 2.10 -9.59
N ASP A 96 17.42 1.39 -9.92
CA ASP A 96 16.39 0.94 -8.97
C ASP A 96 16.33 -0.59 -8.74
N TRP A 97 17.42 -1.32 -8.99
CA TRP A 97 17.44 -2.79 -8.89
C TRP A 97 18.22 -3.34 -7.70
N SER A 98 18.20 -4.67 -7.56
CA SER A 98 19.12 -5.41 -6.71
C SER A 98 20.57 -5.19 -7.14
N ALA A 99 21.47 -5.03 -6.19
CA ALA A 99 22.90 -4.93 -6.44
C ALA A 99 23.70 -5.56 -5.30
N THR A 100 24.96 -5.90 -5.56
CA THR A 100 25.91 -6.28 -4.51
C THR A 100 26.90 -5.15 -4.30
N LEU A 101 26.93 -4.60 -3.08
CA LEU A 101 27.94 -3.63 -2.66
C LEU A 101 29.13 -4.35 -2.05
N SER A 102 30.32 -4.12 -2.60
CA SER A 102 31.57 -4.71 -2.11
C SER A 102 32.52 -3.63 -1.60
N LEU A 103 32.95 -3.74 -0.34
CA LEU A 103 33.98 -2.93 0.26
C LEU A 103 35.32 -3.66 0.10
N GLU A 104 36.21 -3.15 -0.73
CA GLU A 104 37.53 -3.73 -0.99
C GLU A 104 38.63 -2.83 -0.44
N ALA A 105 39.61 -3.40 0.26
CA ALA A 105 40.79 -2.70 0.75
C ALA A 105 42.08 -3.33 0.21
N GLU A 106 43.01 -2.48 -0.21
CA GLU A 106 44.36 -2.89 -0.63
C GLU A 106 45.34 -2.66 0.52
N ILE A 107 45.91 -3.72 1.06
CA ILE A 107 46.89 -3.66 2.14
C ILE A 107 48.29 -3.82 1.54
N HIS A 108 49.21 -2.96 1.95
CA HIS A 108 50.60 -3.02 1.52
C HIS A 108 51.55 -3.06 2.71
N ILE A 109 52.58 -3.90 2.62
CA ILE A 109 53.65 -3.93 3.59
C ILE A 109 55.01 -3.94 2.90
N ARG A 110 56.01 -3.43 3.62
CA ARG A 110 57.41 -3.48 3.25
C ARG A 110 58.24 -3.94 4.44
N LEU A 111 58.94 -5.05 4.27
CA LEU A 111 59.86 -5.62 5.25
C LEU A 111 61.30 -5.32 4.84
N LYS A 112 62.12 -4.96 5.84
CA LYS A 112 63.57 -4.84 5.70
C LYS A 112 64.23 -6.13 6.20
N LYS A 113 64.93 -6.81 5.30
CA LYS A 113 65.78 -7.96 5.59
C LYS A 113 67.23 -7.51 5.69
N THR A 114 67.83 -7.66 6.87
CA THR A 114 69.26 -7.40 7.09
C THR A 114 69.99 -8.73 7.13
N ILE A 115 71.02 -8.88 6.30
CA ILE A 115 71.87 -10.07 6.26
C ILE A 115 73.26 -9.64 6.71
N GLN A 116 73.66 -10.08 7.89
CA GLN A 116 74.99 -9.90 8.41
C GLN A 116 75.83 -11.15 8.10
N THR A 117 77.03 -10.96 7.57
CA THR A 117 78.01 -12.05 7.34
C THR A 117 79.33 -11.69 7.99
N ASP A 118 79.73 -12.45 9.01
CA ASP A 118 80.97 -12.24 9.74
C ASP A 118 82.13 -12.95 9.02
N GLY A 119 83.12 -12.17 8.58
CA GLY A 119 84.32 -12.66 7.91
C GLY A 119 85.58 -12.43 8.72
N ILE A 120 86.69 -13.03 8.29
CA ILE A 120 88.01 -12.91 8.95
C ILE A 120 88.50 -11.45 8.96
N ASN A 121 88.07 -10.63 7.99
CA ASN A 121 88.45 -9.22 7.82
C ASN A 121 87.38 -8.23 8.28
N GLY A 122 86.34 -8.68 8.99
CA GLY A 122 85.25 -7.84 9.47
C GLY A 122 83.86 -8.32 9.04
N THR A 123 82.83 -7.56 9.44
CA THR A 123 81.42 -7.87 9.22
C THR A 123 80.89 -7.16 7.96
N SER A 124 80.26 -7.92 7.06
CA SER A 124 79.52 -7.37 5.90
C SER A 124 78.02 -7.32 6.19
N VAL A 125 77.34 -6.25 5.78
CA VAL A 125 75.89 -6.06 6.00
C VAL A 125 75.21 -5.77 4.67
N ASP A 126 74.31 -6.67 4.26
CA ASP A 126 73.44 -6.50 3.09
C ASP A 126 72.01 -6.21 3.53
N VAL A 127 71.36 -5.22 2.91
CA VAL A 127 69.96 -4.85 3.19
C VAL A 127 69.12 -5.10 1.95
N VAL A 128 68.04 -5.86 2.10
CA VAL A 128 67.08 -6.18 1.03
C VAL A 128 65.68 -5.85 1.50
N TYR A 129 64.89 -5.18 0.65
CA TYR A 129 63.47 -4.94 0.92
C TYR A 129 62.60 -6.04 0.29
N ARG A 130 61.55 -6.43 0.98
CA ARG A 130 60.51 -7.34 0.50
C ARG A 130 59.16 -6.68 0.66
N GLU A 131 58.39 -6.67 -0.40
CA GLU A 131 57.07 -6.06 -0.43
C GLU A 131 56.01 -7.14 -0.63
N GLU A 132 54.84 -6.93 -0.04
CA GLU A 132 53.67 -7.76 -0.24
C GLU A 132 52.44 -6.84 -0.28
N THR A 133 51.55 -7.10 -1.23
CA THR A 133 50.25 -6.44 -1.35
C THR A 133 49.17 -7.50 -1.30
N ARG A 134 48.06 -7.22 -0.60
CA ARG A 134 46.92 -8.11 -0.49
C ARG A 134 45.61 -7.33 -0.56
N ASN A 135 44.72 -7.75 -1.44
CA ASN A 135 43.35 -7.24 -1.48
C ASN A 135 42.45 -8.12 -0.62
N VAL A 136 41.57 -7.47 0.13
CA VAL A 136 40.54 -8.12 0.95
C VAL A 136 39.23 -7.40 0.73
N SER A 137 38.12 -8.13 0.75
CA SER A 137 36.81 -7.56 0.53
C SER A 137 35.73 -8.25 1.34
N ASP A 138 34.64 -7.52 1.56
CA ASP A 138 33.38 -8.04 2.07
C ASP A 138 32.24 -7.41 1.26
N SER A 139 31.12 -8.13 1.16
CA SER A 139 30.03 -7.81 0.26
C SER A 139 28.68 -7.94 0.94
N VAL A 140 27.74 -7.08 0.56
CA VAL A 140 26.36 -7.11 1.02
C VAL A 140 25.41 -6.94 -0.15
N ASP A 141 24.41 -7.81 -0.23
CA ASP A 141 23.33 -7.70 -1.20
C ASP A 141 22.30 -6.68 -0.70
N VAL A 142 21.91 -5.78 -1.61
CA VAL A 142 21.03 -4.65 -1.32
C VAL A 142 20.00 -4.47 -2.43
N GLU A 143 18.89 -3.82 -2.09
CA GLU A 143 17.94 -3.29 -3.08
C GLU A 143 18.00 -1.76 -3.02
N ILE A 144 18.32 -1.12 -4.15
CA ILE A 144 18.26 0.33 -4.21
C ILE A 144 16.79 0.75 -4.17
N TYR A 145 16.45 1.51 -3.15
CA TYR A 145 15.08 1.89 -2.85
C TYR A 145 14.77 3.24 -3.47
N ASP A 146 14.33 3.21 -4.73
CA ASP A 146 13.75 4.36 -5.42
C ASP A 146 12.23 4.25 -5.45
N LEU A 147 11.56 5.23 -4.84
CA LEU A 147 10.11 5.23 -4.64
C LEU A 147 9.47 6.22 -5.60
N SER A 148 8.47 5.76 -6.34
CA SER A 148 7.61 6.61 -7.17
C SER A 148 6.17 6.50 -6.72
N ALA A 149 5.44 7.59 -6.79
CA ALA A 149 4.03 7.64 -6.44
C ALA A 149 3.20 8.41 -7.46
N TYR A 150 1.98 7.90 -7.68
CA TYR A 150 1.07 8.31 -8.73
C TYR A 150 -0.27 8.71 -8.09
N PRO A 151 -0.54 10.02 -7.96
CA PRO A 151 -1.76 10.50 -7.34
C PRO A 151 -2.92 10.58 -8.34
N TYR A 152 -4.13 10.36 -7.83
CA TYR A 152 -5.38 10.70 -8.48
C TYR A 152 -6.24 11.53 -7.55
N TYR A 153 -6.95 12.50 -8.12
CA TYR A 153 -7.77 13.45 -7.39
C TYR A 153 -9.20 13.46 -7.90
N ALA A 154 -10.16 13.65 -7.00
CA ALA A 154 -11.54 13.94 -7.32
C ALA A 154 -12.08 15.03 -6.37
N GLU A 155 -13.03 15.82 -6.84
CA GLU A 155 -13.76 16.79 -6.02
C GLU A 155 -15.20 16.30 -5.87
N TYR A 156 -15.63 16.10 -4.62
CA TYR A 156 -17.00 15.72 -4.35
C TYR A 156 -17.91 16.94 -4.49
N PRO A 157 -19.20 16.77 -4.85
CA PRO A 157 -20.14 17.89 -4.97
C PRO A 157 -20.48 18.65 -3.68
N ASN A 158 -19.88 18.26 -2.55
CA ASN A 158 -19.93 18.96 -1.26
C ASN A 158 -18.58 19.59 -0.90
N ASP A 159 -17.69 19.74 -1.88
CA ASP A 159 -16.35 20.35 -1.80
C ASP A 159 -15.30 19.51 -1.06
N ASP A 160 -15.62 18.28 -0.62
CA ASP A 160 -14.61 17.34 -0.10
C ASP A 160 -13.66 16.89 -1.22
N ALA A 161 -12.42 16.58 -0.86
CA ALA A 161 -11.42 16.01 -1.74
C ALA A 161 -11.36 14.48 -1.64
N GLY A 162 -11.30 13.81 -2.79
CA GLY A 162 -10.87 12.42 -2.95
C GLY A 162 -9.41 12.38 -3.39
N VAL A 163 -8.60 11.56 -2.72
CA VAL A 163 -7.18 11.37 -3.05
C VAL A 163 -6.89 9.88 -3.09
N ALA A 164 -6.31 9.38 -4.18
CA ALA A 164 -5.82 8.02 -4.29
C ALA A 164 -4.36 8.03 -4.69
N ILE A 165 -3.51 7.41 -3.87
CA ILE A 165 -2.07 7.33 -4.12
C ILE A 165 -1.73 5.87 -4.43
N PHE A 166 -1.05 5.64 -5.54
CA PHE A 166 -0.43 4.37 -5.91
C PHE A 166 1.09 4.51 -5.85
N GLN A 167 1.79 3.46 -5.45
CA GLN A 167 3.25 3.47 -5.35
C GLN A 167 3.91 2.24 -5.99
N SER A 168 5.22 2.33 -6.23
CA SER A 168 6.05 1.25 -6.80
C SER A 168 6.75 0.34 -5.79
N ARG A 169 6.96 0.78 -4.54
CA ARG A 169 7.71 0.07 -3.48
C ARG A 169 7.02 0.19 -2.10
N PRO A 170 7.20 -0.79 -1.18
CA PRO A 170 6.73 -0.69 0.20
C PRO A 170 6.97 0.69 0.80
N TRP A 171 5.97 1.30 1.45
CA TRP A 171 5.98 2.71 1.83
C TRP A 171 5.41 2.91 3.23
N GLN A 172 5.76 4.00 3.89
CA GLN A 172 5.18 4.33 5.19
C GLN A 172 3.76 4.89 5.05
N GLY A 173 3.53 5.76 4.07
CA GLY A 173 2.29 6.50 3.92
C GLY A 173 2.47 7.86 3.27
N TYR A 174 1.47 8.73 3.40
CA TYR A 174 1.49 10.10 2.89
C TYR A 174 0.79 11.11 3.81
N THR A 175 1.17 12.38 3.70
CA THR A 175 0.49 13.51 4.34
C THR A 175 -0.33 14.29 3.32
N LEU A 176 -1.50 14.77 3.72
CA LEU A 176 -2.45 15.47 2.85
C LEU A 176 -2.36 16.99 2.92
N THR A 177 -1.67 17.52 3.92
CA THR A 177 -1.60 18.95 4.24
C THR A 177 -0.18 19.32 4.68
N ASP A 178 0.27 20.54 4.40
CA ASP A 178 1.61 21.07 4.74
C ASP A 178 1.98 20.90 6.21
N GLU A 179 1.02 21.08 7.12
CA GLU A 179 1.25 20.98 8.56
C GLU A 179 1.35 19.52 9.06
N GLY A 180 1.13 18.53 8.20
CA GLY A 180 1.11 17.12 8.56
C GLY A 180 -0.06 16.73 9.49
N ASN A 181 -1.06 17.60 9.62
CA ASN A 181 -2.21 17.39 10.51
C ASN A 181 -3.07 16.20 10.08
N ALA A 182 -3.13 15.91 8.78
CA ALA A 182 -3.81 14.74 8.23
C ALA A 182 -2.81 13.83 7.50
N SER A 183 -2.77 12.56 7.88
CA SER A 183 -1.89 11.57 7.24
C SER A 183 -2.54 10.21 7.10
N VAL A 184 -2.05 9.44 6.14
CA VAL A 184 -2.53 8.10 5.83
C VAL A 184 -1.32 7.20 5.80
N ARG A 185 -1.34 6.14 6.59
CA ARG A 185 -0.26 5.16 6.71
C ARG A 185 -0.67 3.85 6.05
N GLY A 186 0.27 3.23 5.35
CA GLY A 186 0.14 1.86 4.89
C GLY A 186 0.25 0.84 6.03
N VAL A 187 0.42 -0.42 5.68
CA VAL A 187 0.59 -1.53 6.66
C VAL A 187 1.93 -1.54 7.37
N TRP A 188 2.93 -0.82 6.86
CA TRP A 188 4.32 -0.94 7.31
C TRP A 188 4.56 -0.21 8.64
N ARG A 189 5.17 -0.92 9.59
CA ARG A 189 5.64 -0.39 10.88
C ARG A 189 7.10 -0.76 11.08
N PHE A 190 7.74 -0.13 12.06
CA PHE A 190 9.19 -0.19 12.21
C PHE A 190 9.60 -0.64 13.60
N TYR A 191 10.69 -1.40 13.67
CA TYR A 191 11.44 -1.63 14.90
C TYR A 191 12.94 -1.51 14.59
N THR A 192 13.76 -1.35 15.61
CA THR A 192 15.21 -1.37 15.49
C THR A 192 15.76 -2.64 16.13
N ALA A 193 16.73 -3.25 15.46
CA ALA A 193 17.44 -4.40 16.00
C ALA A 193 18.93 -4.30 15.66
N ARG A 194 19.75 -4.81 16.58
CA ARG A 194 21.20 -4.88 16.40
C ARG A 194 21.57 -6.10 15.56
N ASN A 195 22.66 -6.02 14.82
CA ASN A 195 23.20 -7.19 14.11
C ASN A 195 24.03 -8.04 15.09
N THR A 196 23.51 -9.21 15.46
CA THR A 196 24.13 -10.09 16.46
C THR A 196 25.43 -10.74 16.00
N ASN A 197 25.75 -10.69 14.70
CA ASN A 197 27.06 -11.13 14.20
C ASN A 197 28.21 -10.25 14.73
N TRP A 198 27.89 -9.04 15.21
CA TRP A 198 28.83 -8.13 15.84
C TRP A 198 28.81 -8.22 17.37
N ASP A 199 28.12 -9.18 17.98
CA ASP A 199 28.08 -9.29 19.46
C ASP A 199 29.47 -9.68 20.02
N THR A 200 30.28 -10.40 19.24
CA THR A 200 31.64 -10.81 19.61
C THR A 200 32.64 -10.56 18.50
N LEU A 201 33.90 -10.32 18.86
CA LEU A 201 35.03 -10.15 17.96
C LEU A 201 36.12 -11.17 18.29
N VAL A 202 36.91 -11.56 17.28
CA VAL A 202 38.06 -12.43 17.47
C VAL A 202 39.32 -11.59 17.62
N ARG A 203 39.89 -11.53 18.83
CA ARG A 203 41.15 -10.84 19.08
C ARG A 203 42.32 -11.81 19.02
N SER A 204 43.16 -11.66 18.00
CA SER A 204 44.35 -12.49 17.80
C SER A 204 45.64 -11.76 18.18
N ASN A 205 46.52 -12.43 18.92
CA ASN A 205 47.91 -12.02 19.15
C ASN A 205 48.88 -13.04 18.52
N ARG A 206 50.19 -12.87 18.69
CA ARG A 206 51.21 -13.73 18.05
C ARG A 206 51.00 -15.24 18.29
N THR A 207 50.53 -15.64 19.46
CA THR A 207 50.44 -17.05 19.90
C THR A 207 49.03 -17.53 20.13
N ASP A 208 48.09 -16.64 20.45
CA ASP A 208 46.76 -16.97 20.94
C ASP A 208 45.67 -16.16 20.23
N SER A 209 44.45 -16.68 20.27
CA SER A 209 43.23 -16.01 19.83
C SER A 209 42.15 -16.19 20.89
N ALA A 210 41.35 -15.15 21.11
CA ALA A 210 40.24 -15.19 22.06
C ALA A 210 39.05 -14.40 21.52
N GLU A 211 37.85 -14.90 21.80
CA GLU A 211 36.61 -14.14 21.59
C GLU A 211 36.47 -13.10 22.71
N VAL A 212 36.10 -11.88 22.32
CA VAL A 212 35.82 -10.76 23.22
C VAL A 212 34.49 -10.13 22.85
N GLU A 213 33.79 -9.55 23.82
CA GLU A 213 32.58 -8.77 23.53
C GLU A 213 32.92 -7.54 22.67
N SER A 214 32.03 -7.21 21.73
CA SER A 214 32.21 -6.04 20.89
C SER A 214 31.67 -4.77 21.56
N ASP A 215 32.47 -3.71 21.57
CA ASP A 215 32.02 -2.37 21.99
C ASP A 215 31.23 -1.63 20.89
N ALA A 216 31.19 -2.16 19.66
CA ALA A 216 30.55 -1.55 18.51
C ALA A 216 29.59 -2.53 17.82
N ILE A 217 28.30 -2.26 17.93
CA ILE A 217 27.25 -3.12 17.36
C ILE A 217 26.40 -2.29 16.39
N PRO A 218 26.36 -2.62 15.09
CA PRO A 218 25.54 -1.88 14.14
C PRO A 218 24.06 -2.18 14.38
N VAL A 219 23.23 -1.13 14.27
CA VAL A 219 21.78 -1.20 14.44
C VAL A 219 21.10 -0.87 13.12
N TYR A 220 20.11 -1.67 12.76
CA TYR A 220 19.32 -1.52 11.55
C TYR A 220 17.87 -1.22 11.88
N VAL A 221 17.22 -0.49 10.99
CA VAL A 221 15.75 -0.35 10.98
C VAL A 221 15.18 -1.54 10.24
N HIS A 222 14.11 -2.12 10.79
CA HIS A 222 13.38 -3.23 10.19
C HIS A 222 11.94 -2.77 9.94
N ALA A 223 11.44 -2.99 8.74
CA ALA A 223 10.05 -2.72 8.36
C ALA A 223 9.27 -4.03 8.30
N TYR A 224 8.07 -4.04 8.89
CA TYR A 224 7.20 -5.22 8.92
C TYR A 224 5.73 -4.84 8.68
N PRO A 225 4.92 -5.73 8.09
CA PRO A 225 3.48 -5.53 7.95
C PRO A 225 2.79 -5.74 9.29
N SER A 226 2.09 -4.71 9.77
CA SER A 226 1.39 -4.75 11.05
C SER A 226 -0.03 -5.28 10.91
N ARG A 227 -0.47 -6.04 11.93
CA ARG A 227 -1.87 -6.49 12.09
C ARG A 227 -2.89 -5.36 12.18
N ILE A 228 -2.42 -4.16 12.49
CA ILE A 228 -3.22 -2.95 12.55
C ILE A 228 -3.81 -2.57 11.19
N GLY A 229 -3.12 -2.90 10.09
CA GLY A 229 -3.53 -2.49 8.76
C GLY A 229 -3.20 -1.02 8.43
N PRO A 230 -3.69 -0.53 7.28
CA PRO A 230 -3.63 0.88 6.94
C PRO A 230 -4.47 1.73 7.89
N ARG A 231 -4.04 2.97 8.15
CA ARG A 231 -4.73 3.89 9.06
C ARG A 231 -4.64 5.33 8.60
N ALA A 232 -5.69 6.09 8.85
CA ALA A 232 -5.69 7.54 8.74
C ALA A 232 -5.58 8.19 10.12
N GLU A 233 -4.89 9.32 10.18
CA GLU A 233 -4.70 10.17 11.35
C GLU A 233 -5.17 11.59 11.01
N PRO A 234 -5.88 12.29 11.91
CA PRO A 234 -6.39 11.81 13.19
C PRO A 234 -7.58 10.83 13.04
N VAL A 235 -7.83 10.00 14.05
CA VAL A 235 -8.79 8.88 13.94
C VAL A 235 -10.26 9.32 13.84
N ARG A 236 -10.63 10.49 14.39
CA ARG A 236 -12.03 10.94 14.46
C ARG A 236 -12.40 11.96 13.40
N ASP A 237 -11.53 12.96 13.23
CA ASP A 237 -11.77 14.12 12.37
C ASP A 237 -10.77 14.16 11.20
N GLY A 238 -10.19 13.01 10.88
CA GLY A 238 -9.21 12.87 9.81
C GLY A 238 -9.80 12.19 8.57
N PRO A 239 -8.94 11.88 7.59
CA PRO A 239 -9.36 11.29 6.33
C PRO A 239 -10.06 9.94 6.53
N GLU A 240 -11.10 9.67 5.75
CA GLU A 240 -11.76 8.37 5.68
C GLU A 240 -11.09 7.52 4.60
N ILE A 241 -10.60 6.33 4.96
CA ILE A 241 -10.10 5.37 3.96
C ILE A 241 -11.30 4.76 3.23
N ILE A 242 -11.38 5.01 1.92
CA ILE A 242 -12.48 4.53 1.07
C ILE A 242 -12.12 3.25 0.32
N ASP A 243 -10.83 3.03 0.02
CA ASP A 243 -10.35 1.82 -0.65
C ASP A 243 -8.84 1.59 -0.44
N THR A 244 -8.41 0.35 -0.59
CA THR A 244 -7.01 -0.07 -0.48
C THR A 244 -6.70 -1.14 -1.52
N TRP A 245 -5.51 -1.09 -2.11
CA TRP A 245 -5.07 -2.08 -3.09
C TRP A 245 -3.78 -2.75 -2.66
N GLY A 246 -3.75 -4.07 -2.79
CA GLY A 246 -2.58 -4.87 -2.53
C GLY A 246 -2.52 -6.16 -3.32
N THR A 247 -1.37 -6.80 -3.18
CA THR A 247 -1.21 -8.22 -3.47
C THR A 247 -1.23 -8.99 -2.16
N GLU A 248 -1.87 -10.16 -2.17
CA GLU A 248 -1.83 -11.07 -1.03
C GLU A 248 -0.41 -11.68 -0.92
N ARG A 249 0.14 -11.65 0.29
CA ARG A 249 1.44 -12.24 0.65
C ARG A 249 1.32 -13.11 1.88
N SER A 250 2.24 -14.05 2.03
CA SER A 250 2.33 -14.89 3.24
C SER A 250 2.90 -14.09 4.41
N SER A 251 2.59 -14.50 5.65
CA SER A 251 3.14 -13.86 6.84
C SER A 251 4.68 -13.92 6.88
N PRO A 252 5.38 -12.83 7.25
CA PRO A 252 6.81 -12.82 7.48
C PRO A 252 7.19 -13.19 8.92
N LEU A 253 6.28 -13.70 9.75
CA LEU A 253 6.51 -13.93 11.19
C LEU A 253 7.77 -14.75 11.46
N GLU A 254 8.07 -15.75 10.63
CA GLU A 254 9.26 -16.60 10.75
C GLU A 254 10.58 -15.86 10.53
N SER A 255 10.54 -14.71 9.86
CA SER A 255 11.72 -13.85 9.63
C SER A 255 11.99 -12.87 10.78
N ILE A 256 11.06 -12.78 11.75
CA ILE A 256 11.21 -11.94 12.93
C ILE A 256 11.99 -12.73 13.99
N GLY A 257 13.04 -12.12 14.56
CA GLY A 257 13.87 -12.78 15.57
C GLY A 257 13.08 -13.19 16.81
N GLU A 258 13.43 -14.33 17.42
CA GLU A 258 12.72 -14.93 18.56
C GLU A 258 12.60 -14.00 19.79
N ASN A 259 13.52 -13.04 19.91
CA ASN A 259 13.56 -12.06 21.01
C ASN A 259 12.82 -10.74 20.69
N VAL A 260 12.13 -10.65 19.55
CA VAL A 260 11.40 -9.45 19.11
C VAL A 260 9.91 -9.66 19.27
N THR A 261 9.26 -8.83 20.10
CA THR A 261 7.80 -8.85 20.30
C THR A 261 7.16 -7.63 19.65
N ILE A 262 6.49 -7.85 18.52
CA ILE A 262 5.84 -6.80 17.71
C ILE A 262 4.50 -7.31 17.16
N GLU A 263 3.62 -6.40 16.75
CA GLU A 263 2.31 -6.74 16.16
C GLU A 263 2.38 -7.08 14.67
N VAL A 264 3.27 -8.01 14.29
CA VAL A 264 3.39 -8.51 12.91
C VAL A 264 2.22 -9.41 12.54
N VAL A 265 1.78 -9.37 11.28
CA VAL A 265 0.75 -10.28 10.75
C VAL A 265 1.18 -11.73 10.90
N ASN A 266 0.27 -12.60 11.34
CA ASN A 266 0.52 -14.03 11.60
C ASN A 266 -0.19 -14.97 10.61
N GLN A 267 -0.85 -14.41 9.60
CA GLN A 267 -1.53 -15.10 8.49
C GLN A 267 -1.19 -14.37 7.18
N SER A 268 -1.73 -14.83 6.05
CA SER A 268 -1.62 -14.05 4.82
C SER A 268 -2.19 -12.64 5.03
N TYR A 269 -1.59 -11.68 4.35
CA TYR A 269 -1.96 -10.28 4.46
C TYR A 269 -1.94 -9.64 3.07
N GLU A 270 -2.80 -8.66 2.88
CA GLU A 270 -2.79 -7.84 1.68
C GLU A 270 -1.80 -6.68 1.87
N THR A 271 -0.88 -6.51 0.91
CA THR A 271 0.00 -5.34 0.89
C THR A 271 -0.80 -4.05 0.67
N THR A 272 -0.16 -2.89 0.78
CA THR A 272 -0.82 -1.62 0.44
C THR A 272 0.00 -0.89 -0.59
N TYR A 273 -0.16 -1.23 -1.87
CA TYR A 273 0.43 -0.48 -2.97
C TYR A 273 -0.42 0.68 -3.46
N GLY A 274 -1.69 0.74 -3.03
CA GLY A 274 -2.49 1.95 -3.16
C GLY A 274 -3.42 2.15 -1.97
N VAL A 275 -3.71 3.41 -1.66
CA VAL A 275 -4.73 3.77 -0.66
C VAL A 275 -5.48 5.00 -1.16
N ALA A 276 -6.81 4.91 -1.13
CA ALA A 276 -7.69 6.03 -1.43
C ALA A 276 -8.40 6.52 -0.17
N VAL A 277 -8.50 7.84 -0.06
CA VAL A 277 -9.16 8.52 1.04
C VAL A 277 -10.11 9.61 0.55
N ARG A 278 -11.10 9.90 1.38
CA ARG A 278 -11.92 11.11 1.33
C ARG A 278 -11.52 12.01 2.50
N THR A 279 -11.32 13.30 2.23
CA THR A 279 -10.88 14.31 3.20
C THR A 279 -11.56 15.63 2.89
N GLU A 280 -11.69 16.52 3.86
CA GLU A 280 -12.28 17.84 3.64
C GLU A 280 -11.44 18.68 2.65
N ASN A 281 -10.11 18.65 2.81
CA ASN A 281 -9.18 19.39 1.96
C ASN A 281 -7.92 18.58 1.69
N VAL A 282 -7.27 18.86 0.55
CA VAL A 282 -5.94 18.37 0.19
C VAL A 282 -5.11 19.53 -0.34
N ASP A 283 -3.88 19.64 0.15
CA ASP A 283 -2.87 20.48 -0.47
C ASP A 283 -1.99 19.61 -1.36
N ARG A 284 -2.11 19.81 -2.68
CA ARG A 284 -1.44 19.00 -3.70
C ARG A 284 0.06 19.30 -3.77
N GLU A 285 0.47 20.52 -3.44
CA GLU A 285 1.88 20.92 -3.44
C GLU A 285 2.59 20.42 -2.18
N ALA A 286 1.84 20.30 -1.09
CA ALA A 286 2.27 19.72 0.19
C ALA A 286 2.31 18.19 0.21
N LEU A 287 1.78 17.51 -0.82
CA LEU A 287 1.61 16.07 -0.82
C LEU A 287 2.97 15.39 -0.69
N HIS A 288 3.19 14.74 0.45
CA HIS A 288 4.44 14.08 0.75
C HIS A 288 4.21 12.60 0.96
N VAL A 289 4.87 11.78 0.14
CA VAL A 289 4.79 10.32 0.20
C VAL A 289 6.10 9.78 0.76
N ALA A 290 6.04 9.22 1.96
CA ALA A 290 7.20 8.74 2.69
C ALA A 290 7.43 7.23 2.46
N GLY A 291 8.67 6.87 2.14
CA GLY A 291 9.09 5.48 1.99
C GLY A 291 9.38 4.77 3.31
N ILE A 292 9.80 3.50 3.23
CA ILE A 292 10.26 2.74 4.40
C ILE A 292 11.72 3.02 4.77
N VAL A 293 12.53 3.52 3.82
CA VAL A 293 13.91 3.95 4.09
C VAL A 293 13.91 5.41 4.52
N ARG A 294 14.50 5.69 5.68
CA ARG A 294 14.58 7.05 6.24
C ARG A 294 15.16 8.04 5.23
N GLY A 295 14.44 9.13 4.99
CA GLY A 295 14.87 10.22 4.12
C GLY A 295 14.63 9.97 2.63
N VAL A 296 14.06 8.82 2.26
CA VAL A 296 13.60 8.57 0.89
C VAL A 296 12.12 8.90 0.79
N ASN A 297 11.82 9.88 -0.07
CA ASN A 297 10.47 10.31 -0.39
C ASN A 297 10.17 9.92 -1.83
N ALA A 298 8.89 9.72 -2.13
CA ALA A 298 8.51 9.36 -3.49
C ALA A 298 8.71 10.52 -4.46
N SER A 299 9.18 10.21 -5.66
CA SER A 299 8.98 11.08 -6.82
C SER A 299 7.51 11.04 -7.23
N ILE A 300 6.85 12.19 -7.19
CA ILE A 300 5.43 12.32 -7.58
C ILE A 300 5.36 12.46 -9.10
N ALA A 301 4.70 11.52 -9.76
CA ALA A 301 4.53 11.50 -11.20
C ALA A 301 3.05 11.49 -11.59
N GLU A 302 2.67 12.35 -12.52
CA GLU A 302 1.32 12.35 -13.07
C GLU A 302 1.10 11.11 -13.97
N PRO A 303 0.00 10.37 -13.77
CA PRO A 303 -0.39 9.27 -14.67
C PRO A 303 -0.65 9.75 -16.10
N ASP A 304 -0.36 8.91 -17.10
CA ASP A 304 -0.58 9.22 -18.53
C ASP A 304 -2.02 9.65 -18.86
N ALA A 305 -3.00 9.09 -18.15
CA ALA A 305 -4.42 9.42 -18.32
C ALA A 305 -4.86 10.69 -17.55
N GLY A 306 -3.92 11.42 -16.94
CA GLY A 306 -4.16 12.52 -16.04
C GLY A 306 -4.52 12.09 -14.61
N SER A 307 -4.20 12.95 -13.65
CA SER A 307 -4.48 12.74 -12.23
C SER A 307 -5.95 13.02 -11.87
N GLU A 308 -6.61 13.94 -12.58
CA GLU A 308 -7.97 14.39 -12.24
C GLU A 308 -9.05 13.39 -12.65
N ARG A 309 -10.06 13.25 -11.79
CA ARG A 309 -11.25 12.43 -11.99
C ARG A 309 -12.49 13.29 -11.80
N GLN A 310 -13.42 13.19 -12.75
CA GLN A 310 -14.67 13.93 -12.69
C GLN A 310 -15.66 13.17 -11.80
N LEU A 311 -16.17 13.82 -10.75
CA LEU A 311 -17.22 13.28 -9.88
C LEU A 311 -18.40 14.27 -9.87
N ARG A 312 -19.54 13.83 -10.41
CA ARG A 312 -20.70 14.70 -10.68
C ARG A 312 -21.94 14.31 -9.90
N ARG A 313 -22.92 15.21 -9.85
CA ARG A 313 -24.28 14.88 -9.40
C ARG A 313 -25.02 14.12 -10.50
N SER A 314 -25.71 13.05 -10.11
CA SER A 314 -26.71 12.41 -10.95
C SER A 314 -28.08 13.06 -10.74
N ASN A 315 -28.99 12.85 -11.68
CA ASN A 315 -30.39 13.24 -11.60
C ASN A 315 -31.23 12.00 -11.86
N LEU A 316 -31.84 11.49 -10.80
CA LEU A 316 -32.73 10.34 -10.79
C LEU A 316 -34.17 10.85 -10.73
N SER A 317 -35.02 10.36 -11.63
CA SER A 317 -36.46 10.59 -11.57
C SER A 317 -37.23 9.29 -11.65
N VAL A 318 -38.41 9.25 -11.02
CA VAL A 318 -39.32 8.10 -11.05
C VAL A 318 -40.72 8.60 -11.35
N GLU A 319 -41.33 8.05 -12.40
CA GLU A 319 -42.66 8.41 -12.86
C GLU A 319 -43.56 7.17 -13.02
N VAL A 320 -44.84 7.31 -12.68
CA VAL A 320 -45.84 6.26 -12.94
C VAL A 320 -46.28 6.35 -14.39
N LEU A 321 -45.86 5.40 -15.23
CA LEU A 321 -46.27 5.35 -16.64
C LEU A 321 -47.70 4.87 -16.81
N GLN A 322 -48.04 3.81 -16.09
CA GLN A 322 -49.33 3.15 -16.18
C GLN A 322 -49.65 2.50 -14.84
N GLN A 323 -50.90 2.55 -14.42
CA GLN A 323 -51.37 1.83 -13.25
C GLN A 323 -52.75 1.21 -13.52
N ASN A 324 -53.00 0.07 -12.89
CA ASN A 324 -54.30 -0.57 -12.85
C ASN A 324 -54.63 -0.94 -11.38
N GLN A 325 -55.61 -1.83 -11.16
CA GLN A 325 -56.04 -2.22 -9.82
C GLN A 325 -54.99 -3.03 -9.03
N SER A 326 -54.08 -3.72 -9.71
CA SER A 326 -53.16 -4.69 -9.10
C SER A 326 -51.68 -4.41 -9.33
N GLN A 327 -51.33 -3.47 -10.21
CA GLN A 327 -49.95 -3.13 -10.51
C GLN A 327 -49.79 -1.72 -11.09
N ALA A 328 -48.61 -1.15 -10.89
CA ALA A 328 -48.12 0.03 -11.58
C ALA A 328 -46.79 -0.25 -12.28
N ARG A 329 -46.60 0.37 -13.45
CA ARG A 329 -45.34 0.40 -14.19
C ARG A 329 -44.68 1.74 -13.93
N LEU A 330 -43.50 1.70 -13.32
CA LEU A 330 -42.67 2.86 -13.06
C LEU A 330 -41.61 3.01 -14.15
N ARG A 331 -41.42 4.23 -14.64
CA ARG A 331 -40.25 4.64 -15.41
C ARG A 331 -39.26 5.27 -14.47
N ILE A 332 -38.04 4.78 -14.51
CA ILE A 332 -36.91 5.32 -13.78
C ILE A 332 -35.96 5.88 -14.80
N GLU A 333 -35.56 7.13 -14.66
CA GLU A 333 -34.66 7.81 -15.58
C GLU A 333 -33.47 8.36 -14.79
N LEU A 334 -32.26 8.07 -15.26
CA LEU A 334 -30.99 8.46 -14.63
C LEU A 334 -30.13 9.22 -15.64
N ARG A 335 -29.78 10.46 -15.30
CA ARG A 335 -29.00 11.37 -16.15
C ARG A 335 -27.87 12.04 -15.40
N ASP A 336 -26.83 12.41 -16.15
CA ASP A 336 -25.83 13.37 -15.70
C ASP A 336 -26.53 14.73 -15.50
N ASN A 337 -26.42 15.31 -14.31
CA ASN A 337 -27.12 16.55 -13.99
C ASN A 337 -26.53 17.79 -14.68
N GLU A 338 -25.28 17.75 -15.11
CA GLU A 338 -24.58 18.83 -15.79
C GLU A 338 -24.83 18.79 -17.30
N THR A 339 -24.68 17.61 -17.91
CA THR A 339 -24.74 17.45 -19.38
C THR A 339 -26.12 17.00 -19.88
N GLY A 340 -26.95 16.44 -19.00
CA GLY A 340 -28.21 15.79 -19.37
C GLY A 340 -28.03 14.44 -20.09
N ALA A 341 -26.80 13.95 -20.25
CA ALA A 341 -26.53 12.67 -20.91
C ALA A 341 -27.09 11.49 -20.09
N PRO A 342 -27.59 10.43 -20.75
CA PRO A 342 -28.08 9.24 -20.04
C PRO A 342 -26.94 8.51 -19.33
N ILE A 343 -27.16 8.12 -18.07
CA ILE A 343 -26.22 7.26 -17.35
C ILE A 343 -26.63 5.81 -17.57
N ILE A 344 -25.77 5.08 -18.26
CA ILE A 344 -25.96 3.66 -18.62
C ILE A 344 -25.34 2.79 -17.52
N LEU A 345 -26.11 1.84 -16.99
CA LEU A 345 -25.66 0.90 -15.95
C LEU A 345 -25.45 -0.53 -16.50
N ASN A 346 -26.15 -0.90 -17.57
CA ASN A 346 -26.05 -2.22 -18.20
C ASN A 346 -24.88 -2.34 -19.21
N ASP A 347 -23.80 -1.60 -19.01
CA ASP A 347 -22.66 -1.54 -19.93
C ASP A 347 -21.50 -2.42 -19.45
N ASP A 348 -21.46 -3.66 -19.95
CA ASP A 348 -20.39 -4.63 -19.68
C ASP A 348 -19.06 -4.27 -20.37
N THR A 349 -19.03 -3.21 -21.21
CA THR A 349 -17.85 -2.86 -22.00
C THR A 349 -16.95 -1.79 -21.37
N ARG A 350 -17.36 -1.21 -20.23
CA ARG A 350 -16.55 -0.20 -19.53
C ARG A 350 -15.27 -0.83 -18.99
N ARG A 351 -14.13 -0.37 -19.52
CA ARG A 351 -12.80 -0.72 -19.03
C ARG A 351 -12.45 0.13 -17.81
N TYR A 352 -11.85 -0.52 -16.82
CA TYR A 352 -11.50 0.08 -15.54
C TYR A 352 -10.29 0.99 -15.65
N LEU A 353 -10.38 2.16 -14.99
CA LEU A 353 -9.36 3.20 -15.07
C LEU A 353 -8.30 3.09 -13.97
N ILE A 354 -8.65 2.55 -12.79
CA ILE A 354 -7.73 2.39 -11.65
C ILE A 354 -8.09 1.11 -10.88
N GLY A 355 -7.08 0.27 -10.58
CA GLY A 355 -7.06 -0.91 -9.69
C GLY A 355 -8.37 -1.65 -9.34
N GLY A 356 -8.47 -2.94 -9.70
CA GLY A 356 -9.45 -3.88 -9.13
C GLY A 356 -10.68 -4.21 -10.00
N SER A 357 -11.60 -5.00 -9.43
CA SER A 357 -12.87 -5.44 -10.04
C SER A 357 -13.99 -4.47 -9.67
N ALA A 358 -14.58 -3.76 -10.63
CA ALA A 358 -15.63 -2.79 -10.30
C ALA A 358 -16.99 -3.45 -10.08
N ARG A 359 -17.78 -2.85 -9.19
CA ARG A 359 -19.23 -2.92 -9.26
C ARG A 359 -19.70 -1.82 -10.21
N ASN A 360 -20.37 -2.20 -11.30
CA ASN A 360 -21.21 -1.25 -12.02
C ASN A 360 -22.23 -0.68 -11.02
N GLY A 361 -22.51 0.62 -11.11
CA GLY A 361 -23.54 1.21 -10.27
C GLY A 361 -24.90 0.58 -10.56
N SER A 362 -25.80 0.58 -9.58
CA SER A 362 -27.14 -0.02 -9.70
C SER A 362 -28.20 0.87 -9.09
N ILE A 363 -29.47 0.63 -9.40
CA ILE A 363 -30.59 1.32 -8.76
C ILE A 363 -31.39 0.31 -7.96
N THR A 364 -31.74 0.63 -6.72
CA THR A 364 -32.65 -0.19 -5.91
C THR A 364 -34.01 0.49 -5.79
N ILE A 365 -35.10 -0.25 -6.04
CA ILE A 365 -36.48 0.18 -5.83
C ILE A 365 -37.35 -1.04 -5.50
N ALA A 366 -38.24 -0.94 -4.50
CA ALA A 366 -39.13 -2.06 -4.11
C ALA A 366 -38.36 -3.38 -3.86
N ASP A 367 -37.20 -3.30 -3.20
CA ASP A 367 -36.28 -4.43 -2.96
C ASP A 367 -35.74 -5.13 -4.23
N GLN A 368 -35.87 -4.49 -5.39
CA GLN A 368 -35.32 -4.96 -6.67
C GLN A 368 -34.13 -4.10 -7.08
N GLU A 369 -33.08 -4.75 -7.56
CA GLU A 369 -31.95 -4.11 -8.23
C GLU A 369 -32.23 -4.00 -9.73
N VAL A 370 -32.05 -2.81 -10.29
CA VAL A 370 -32.38 -2.49 -11.67
C VAL A 370 -31.27 -1.67 -12.33
N GLU A 371 -31.05 -1.94 -13.60
CA GLU A 371 -30.05 -1.28 -14.43
C GLU A 371 -30.76 -0.48 -15.53
N THR A 372 -30.21 0.70 -15.83
CA THR A 372 -30.67 1.51 -16.95
C THR A 372 -30.08 1.01 -18.26
N ASN A 373 -30.88 1.11 -19.32
CA ASN A 373 -30.45 0.82 -20.68
C ASN A 373 -29.61 1.97 -21.28
N ALA A 374 -29.28 1.87 -22.58
CA ALA A 374 -28.52 2.87 -23.32
C ALA A 374 -29.14 4.29 -23.35
N SER A 375 -30.43 4.43 -23.05
CA SER A 375 -31.12 5.72 -22.92
C SER A 375 -31.19 6.23 -21.48
N GLY A 376 -30.54 5.56 -20.52
CA GLY A 376 -30.57 5.95 -19.12
C GLY A 376 -31.90 5.62 -18.44
N VAL A 377 -32.65 4.65 -18.97
CA VAL A 377 -34.02 4.33 -18.50
C VAL A 377 -34.13 2.88 -18.05
N ALA A 378 -34.84 2.66 -16.94
CA ALA A 378 -35.32 1.36 -16.50
C ALA A 378 -36.85 1.40 -16.35
N ILE A 379 -37.51 0.27 -16.59
CA ILE A 379 -38.96 0.13 -16.37
C ILE A 379 -39.20 -1.03 -15.41
N VAL A 380 -39.92 -0.75 -14.33
CA VAL A 380 -40.19 -1.71 -13.25
C VAL A 380 -41.69 -1.86 -13.05
N THR A 381 -42.15 -3.07 -12.75
CA THR A 381 -43.54 -3.34 -12.40
C THR A 381 -43.63 -3.66 -10.91
N ILE A 382 -44.49 -2.92 -10.21
CA ILE A 382 -44.75 -3.07 -8.78
C ILE A 382 -46.22 -3.44 -8.55
N THR A 383 -46.49 -4.33 -7.61
CA THR A 383 -47.83 -4.90 -7.38
C THR A 383 -48.53 -4.37 -6.14
N GLU A 384 -47.80 -3.77 -5.21
CA GLU A 384 -48.37 -3.29 -3.96
C GLU A 384 -48.59 -1.77 -4.03
N PRO A 385 -49.76 -1.25 -3.62
CA PRO A 385 -49.97 0.20 -3.53
C PRO A 385 -49.07 0.81 -2.45
N GLY A 386 -48.41 1.93 -2.76
CA GLY A 386 -47.47 2.50 -1.80
C GLY A 386 -46.64 3.68 -2.30
N ILE A 387 -45.67 4.04 -1.46
CA ILE A 387 -44.63 5.02 -1.76
C ILE A 387 -43.34 4.24 -2.02
N TYR A 388 -42.73 4.46 -3.18
CA TYR A 388 -41.55 3.76 -3.64
C TYR A 388 -40.43 4.75 -3.86
N THR A 389 -39.33 4.57 -3.14
CA THR A 389 -38.11 5.36 -3.31
C THR A 389 -37.11 4.54 -4.11
N ALA A 390 -36.77 5.02 -5.31
CA ALA A 390 -35.59 4.58 -6.03
C ALA A 390 -34.35 5.22 -5.40
N ARG A 391 -33.29 4.44 -5.24
CA ARG A 391 -31.97 4.93 -4.84
C ARG A 391 -30.94 4.44 -5.85
N TYR A 392 -30.17 5.37 -6.39
CA TYR A 392 -29.03 5.08 -7.24
C TYR A 392 -27.78 4.87 -6.37
N HIS A 393 -27.10 3.73 -6.56
CA HIS A 393 -25.84 3.36 -5.95
C HIS A 393 -24.75 3.47 -7.01
N PRO A 394 -24.01 4.59 -7.07
CA PRO A 394 -23.02 4.80 -8.11
C PRO A 394 -21.78 3.91 -7.93
N GLY A 395 -21.06 3.69 -9.04
CA GLY A 395 -19.68 3.20 -8.99
C GLY A 395 -18.73 4.28 -8.46
N SER A 396 -17.58 3.85 -7.93
CA SER A 396 -16.57 4.76 -7.39
C SER A 396 -15.85 5.57 -8.49
N TRP A 397 -15.42 6.80 -8.16
CA TRP A 397 -14.55 7.63 -9.02
C TRP A 397 -13.17 7.01 -9.26
N LEU A 398 -12.81 6.02 -8.45
CA LEU A 398 -11.63 5.17 -8.66
C LEU A 398 -11.79 4.34 -9.95
N GLY A 399 -12.98 3.78 -10.19
CA GLY A 399 -13.25 2.93 -11.36
C GLY A 399 -13.82 3.68 -12.57
N HIS A 400 -14.34 4.90 -12.39
CA HIS A 400 -15.13 5.62 -13.39
C HIS A 400 -14.69 7.08 -13.58
N ASN A 401 -14.72 7.55 -14.82
CA ASN A 401 -14.51 8.95 -15.18
C ASN A 401 -15.35 9.32 -16.42
N PRO A 402 -16.45 10.09 -16.29
CA PRO A 402 -16.97 10.64 -15.04
C PRO A 402 -17.58 9.56 -14.13
N ALA A 403 -17.53 9.81 -12.83
CA ALA A 403 -18.27 9.12 -11.80
C ALA A 403 -19.39 10.00 -11.23
N TYR A 404 -20.26 9.41 -10.42
CA TYR A 404 -21.45 10.09 -9.91
C TYR A 404 -21.62 9.88 -8.41
N VAL A 405 -22.29 10.82 -7.74
CA VAL A 405 -22.82 10.61 -6.39
C VAL A 405 -24.22 10.02 -6.43
N SER A 406 -24.59 9.39 -5.31
CA SER A 406 -25.91 8.78 -5.11
C SER A 406 -27.03 9.82 -5.21
N ASP A 407 -28.18 9.40 -5.73
CA ASP A 407 -29.39 10.21 -5.80
C ASP A 407 -30.62 9.34 -5.47
N THR A 408 -31.69 9.98 -5.03
CA THR A 408 -32.94 9.31 -4.65
C THR A 408 -34.15 10.03 -5.22
N ALA A 409 -35.10 9.26 -5.73
CA ALA A 409 -36.38 9.80 -6.20
C ALA A 409 -37.54 8.92 -5.76
N THR A 410 -38.68 9.54 -5.50
CA THR A 410 -39.83 8.85 -4.93
C THR A 410 -41.05 8.99 -5.84
N ALA A 411 -41.71 7.88 -6.11
CA ALA A 411 -43.00 7.83 -6.74
C ALA A 411 -44.03 7.23 -5.79
N ARG A 412 -45.27 7.71 -5.88
CA ARG A 412 -46.41 7.13 -5.17
C ARG A 412 -47.42 6.64 -6.19
N TRP A 413 -47.91 5.43 -5.99
CA TRP A 413 -49.05 4.94 -6.76
C TRP A 413 -50.09 4.32 -5.83
N HIS A 414 -51.35 4.42 -6.24
CA HIS A 414 -52.46 3.80 -5.54
C HIS A 414 -53.57 3.51 -6.55
N PRO A 415 -54.31 2.39 -6.42
CA PRO A 415 -55.42 2.06 -7.32
C PRO A 415 -56.44 3.20 -7.43
N LEU A 416 -56.79 3.81 -6.30
CA LEU A 416 -57.69 4.99 -6.23
C LEU A 416 -57.03 6.33 -6.61
N GLY A 417 -55.79 6.31 -7.10
CA GLY A 417 -55.09 7.50 -7.58
C GLY A 417 -55.59 8.00 -8.93
N THR A 418 -56.43 7.21 -9.63
CA THR A 418 -57.03 7.56 -10.92
C THR A 418 -58.55 7.52 -10.89
N ILE A 419 -59.21 8.28 -11.77
CA ILE A 419 -60.68 8.30 -11.93
C ILE A 419 -61.23 6.90 -12.22
N ASN A 420 -60.53 6.11 -13.04
CA ASN A 420 -60.93 4.73 -13.33
C ASN A 420 -60.89 3.84 -12.09
N GLY A 421 -59.90 4.00 -11.21
CA GLY A 421 -59.85 3.27 -9.94
C GLY A 421 -61.03 3.58 -9.02
N TRP A 422 -61.55 4.81 -9.05
CA TRP A 422 -62.79 5.17 -8.35
C TRP A 422 -64.02 4.53 -8.98
N PHE A 423 -64.13 4.52 -10.31
CA PHE A 423 -65.23 3.83 -11.00
C PHE A 423 -65.25 2.34 -10.70
N ASP A 424 -64.08 1.70 -10.71
CA ASP A 424 -63.93 0.30 -10.41
C ASP A 424 -64.31 -0.02 -8.95
N LEU A 425 -63.88 0.80 -7.99
CA LEU A 425 -64.28 0.65 -6.59
C LEU A 425 -65.80 0.73 -6.43
N VAL A 426 -66.45 1.71 -7.08
CA VAL A 426 -67.91 1.89 -7.02
C VAL A 426 -68.61 0.70 -7.69
N PHE A 427 -68.08 0.19 -8.79
CA PHE A 427 -68.63 -0.96 -9.50
C PHE A 427 -68.51 -2.25 -8.67
N GLU A 428 -67.34 -2.51 -8.10
CA GLU A 428 -67.06 -3.68 -7.26
C GLU A 428 -67.89 -3.64 -5.96
N ALA A 429 -67.91 -2.50 -5.27
CA ALA A 429 -68.79 -2.30 -4.13
C ALA A 429 -70.27 -2.48 -4.52
N GLY A 430 -70.68 -1.92 -5.66
CA GLY A 430 -72.03 -2.06 -6.20
C GLY A 430 -72.43 -3.52 -6.41
N TRP A 431 -71.55 -4.34 -7.00
CA TRP A 431 -71.76 -5.78 -7.15
C TRP A 431 -71.88 -6.50 -5.81
N GLN A 432 -71.04 -6.12 -4.84
CA GLN A 432 -71.06 -6.73 -3.50
C GLN A 432 -72.30 -6.35 -2.69
N PHE A 433 -72.96 -5.25 -3.03
CA PHE A 433 -74.26 -4.88 -2.48
C PHE A 433 -75.46 -5.56 -3.15
N ILE A 434 -75.32 -6.22 -4.31
CA ILE A 434 -76.43 -6.91 -4.99
C ILE A 434 -77.13 -7.95 -4.10
N PRO A 435 -76.43 -8.83 -3.36
CA PRO A 435 -77.09 -9.78 -2.45
C PRO A 435 -77.94 -9.08 -1.39
N PHE A 436 -77.48 -7.93 -0.87
CA PHE A 436 -78.23 -7.12 0.08
C PHE A 436 -79.44 -6.45 -0.56
N PHE A 437 -79.31 -5.93 -1.79
CA PHE A 437 -80.44 -5.39 -2.55
C PHE A 437 -81.48 -6.48 -2.88
N VAL A 438 -81.04 -7.68 -3.26
CA VAL A 438 -81.92 -8.83 -3.52
C VAL A 438 -82.62 -9.28 -2.24
N MET A 439 -81.89 -9.38 -1.13
CA MET A 439 -82.47 -9.74 0.17
C MET A 439 -83.45 -8.67 0.67
N PHE A 440 -83.12 -7.39 0.53
CA PHE A 440 -84.00 -6.27 0.87
C PHE A 440 -85.26 -6.25 0.00
N TYR A 441 -85.12 -6.45 -1.32
CA TYR A 441 -86.26 -6.54 -2.24
C TYR A 441 -87.15 -7.76 -1.94
N ALA A 442 -86.55 -8.93 -1.73
CA ALA A 442 -87.26 -10.15 -1.35
C ALA A 442 -87.99 -9.98 0.00
N GLY A 443 -87.34 -9.40 1.01
CA GLY A 443 -87.94 -9.08 2.30
C GLY A 443 -89.10 -8.10 2.18
N ARG A 444 -88.97 -7.05 1.36
CA ARG A 444 -90.04 -6.08 1.10
C ARG A 444 -91.21 -6.70 0.33
N ARG A 445 -90.95 -7.68 -0.55
CA ARG A 445 -91.99 -8.41 -1.30
C ARG A 445 -92.70 -9.45 -0.42
N LEU A 446 -91.99 -10.11 0.49
CA LEU A 446 -92.53 -10.97 1.55
C LEU A 446 -93.46 -10.19 2.49
N LEU A 447 -93.05 -8.99 2.93
CA LEU A 447 -93.89 -8.08 3.72
C LEU A 447 -95.15 -7.61 2.99
N ARG A 448 -95.12 -7.53 1.65
CA ARG A 448 -96.32 -7.23 0.83
C ARG A 448 -97.22 -8.44 0.61
N MET A 449 -96.69 -9.68 0.65
CA MET A 449 -97.50 -10.90 0.59
C MET A 449 -98.09 -11.31 1.95
N LEU A 450 -97.44 -10.91 3.04
CA LEU A 450 -97.89 -11.13 4.43
C LEU A 450 -98.52 -9.86 5.05
N GLY A 451 -98.73 -8.80 4.26
CA GLY A 451 -99.47 -7.61 4.67
C GLY A 451 -100.98 -7.89 4.69
N PRO A 452 -101.74 -7.36 5.66
CA PRO A 452 -103.09 -7.83 5.96
C PRO A 452 -104.06 -7.61 4.80
N ALA A 453 -104.70 -8.70 4.35
CA ALA A 453 -105.90 -8.66 3.54
C ALA A 453 -107.10 -8.19 4.40
N ASP A 454 -107.82 -7.21 3.87
CA ASP A 454 -109.23 -6.86 4.14
C ASP A 454 -109.84 -7.30 5.48
N ILE A 455 -109.85 -6.41 6.47
CA ILE A 455 -110.82 -6.47 7.58
C ILE A 455 -111.34 -5.06 7.88
N PHE A 456 -112.01 -4.39 6.93
CA PHE A 456 -112.94 -3.30 7.26
C PHE A 456 -114.00 -3.14 6.15
N GLN A 457 -114.92 -4.09 6.07
CA GLN A 457 -116.28 -3.84 5.58
C GLN A 457 -117.27 -4.76 6.31
N ARG A 458 -117.85 -4.26 7.40
CA ARG A 458 -119.25 -4.51 7.78
C ARG A 458 -119.72 -3.45 8.77
N ASN A 459 -120.63 -2.63 8.29
CA ASN A 459 -121.54 -1.77 9.04
C ASN A 459 -122.41 -2.60 10.02
N PRO A 460 -123.04 -1.93 11.00
CA PRO A 460 -124.38 -1.38 10.79
C PRO A 460 -124.43 0.14 10.69
#